data_AF-A0A529HGH3-F1
#
_entry.id   AF-A0A529HGH3-F1
#
_cell.length_a   1.000
_cell.length_b   1.000
_cell.length_c   1.000
_cell.angle_alpha   90.00
_cell.angle_beta   90.00
_cell.angle_gamma   90.00
#
_symmetry.space_group_name_H-M   'P 1'
#
loop_
_entity.id
_entity.type
_entity.pdbx_description
1 polymer ?
#
loop_
_entity_poly.entity_id
_entity_poly.type
_entity_poly.pdbx_seq_one_letter_code
_entity_poly.pdbx_strand_id
1 'polypeptide(L)'
;VAIFDFGHIGDGGVHFNLVVDEARAGPVDIAFERRLRDWVYSMAVDRFGGSFSAEHGVGRKNQAYYDLYTQKKHKDLAAGLKQLTSPGHLGSVCFG
;
A
#
# COMPACT_ATOMS: atom_id res chain seq x y z
N VAL A 1 -14.40 -0.41 15.55
CA VAL A 1 -14.08 0.22 14.25
C VAL A 1 -15.36 0.35 13.47
N ALA A 2 -15.56 1.47 12.78
CA ALA A 2 -16.65 1.67 11.82
C ALA A 2 -16.07 1.80 10.41
N ILE A 3 -16.82 1.33 9.41
CA ILE A 3 -16.39 1.28 8.00
C ILE A 3 -17.13 2.38 7.24
N PHE A 4 -16.39 3.18 6.46
CA PHE A 4 -16.91 4.30 5.67
C PHE A 4 -16.35 4.26 4.25
N ASP A 5 -16.76 3.26 3.48
CA ASP A 5 -16.18 3.01 2.18
C ASP A 5 -17.01 3.57 1.05
N PHE A 6 -16.32 3.91 -0.03
CA PHE A 6 -16.90 4.32 -1.30
C PHE A 6 -15.92 3.92 -2.41
N GLY A 7 -16.28 4.08 -3.67
CA GLY A 7 -15.33 3.89 -4.75
C GLY A 7 -15.97 3.75 -6.11
N HIS A 8 -15.15 3.31 -7.05
CA HIS A 8 -15.48 3.22 -8.46
C HIS A 8 -15.75 1.75 -8.80
N ILE A 9 -16.98 1.28 -8.52
CA ILE A 9 -17.31 -0.12 -8.76
C ILE A 9 -17.17 -0.54 -10.24
N GLY A 10 -17.24 0.43 -11.17
CA GLY A 10 -17.09 0.18 -12.60
C GLY A 10 -15.69 -0.24 -13.04
N ASP A 11 -14.64 0.14 -12.30
CA ASP A 11 -13.25 -0.27 -12.56
C ASP A 11 -12.68 -1.22 -11.49
N GLY A 12 -13.48 -1.53 -10.46
CA GLY A 12 -13.11 -2.41 -9.34
C GLY A 12 -12.44 -1.69 -8.17
N GLY A 13 -12.34 -0.35 -8.20
CA GLY A 13 -11.74 0.45 -7.14
C GLY A 13 -12.62 0.61 -5.90
N VAL A 14 -12.03 0.41 -4.72
CA VAL A 14 -12.66 0.67 -3.41
C VAL A 14 -11.70 1.50 -2.54
N HIS A 15 -12.20 2.63 -2.04
CA HIS A 15 -11.57 3.43 -1.01
C HIS A 15 -12.02 2.89 0.35
N PHE A 16 -11.22 1.98 0.90
CA PHE A 16 -11.50 1.31 2.17
C PHE A 16 -11.05 2.17 3.36
N ASN A 17 -11.99 2.83 4.06
CA ASN A 17 -11.74 3.71 5.20
C ASN A 17 -12.27 3.09 6.50
N LEU A 18 -11.39 3.01 7.49
CA LEU A 18 -11.69 2.53 8.82
C LEU A 18 -11.56 3.67 9.82
N VAL A 19 -12.64 3.97 10.54
CA VAL A 19 -12.63 4.92 11.66
C VAL A 19 -12.57 4.15 12.97
N VAL A 20 -11.51 4.37 13.72
CA VAL A 20 -11.27 3.71 15.00
C VAL A 20 -11.73 4.65 16.12
N ASP A 21 -12.66 4.17 16.93
CA ASP A 21 -13.04 4.85 18.18
C ASP A 21 -12.03 4.47 19.27
N GLU A 22 -11.11 5.38 19.59
CA GLU A 22 -10.06 5.18 20.58
C GLU A 22 -10.60 4.85 21.97
N ALA A 23 -11.78 5.36 22.34
CA ALA A 23 -12.40 5.06 23.62
C ALA A 23 -12.77 3.57 23.75
N ARG A 24 -12.95 2.87 22.62
CA ARG A 24 -13.26 1.44 22.55
C ARG A 24 -12.06 0.57 22.20
N ALA A 25 -11.14 1.06 21.38
CA ALA A 25 -10.02 0.29 20.85
C ALA A 25 -8.72 0.42 21.67
N GLY A 26 -8.67 1.39 22.60
CA GLY A 26 -7.42 1.81 23.22
C GLY A 26 -6.56 2.66 22.27
N PRO A 27 -5.30 2.95 22.65
CA PRO A 27 -4.43 3.83 21.88
C PRO A 27 -4.20 3.32 20.46
N VAL A 28 -4.43 4.20 19.47
CA VAL A 28 -4.14 3.94 18.06
C VAL A 28 -2.73 4.42 17.76
N ASP A 29 -1.76 3.52 17.95
CA ASP A 29 -0.36 3.79 17.61
C ASP A 29 0.00 3.31 16.19
N ILE A 30 1.21 3.64 15.76
CA ILE A 30 1.74 3.26 14.44
C ILE A 30 1.75 1.73 14.27
N ALA A 31 1.96 0.98 15.35
CA ALA A 31 1.99 -0.48 15.29
C ALA A 31 0.59 -1.06 15.08
N PHE A 32 -0.44 -0.49 15.71
CA PHE A 32 -1.84 -0.82 15.50
C PHE A 32 -2.25 -0.53 14.05
N GLU A 33 -1.94 0.68 13.56
CA GLU A 33 -2.24 1.07 12.17
C GLU A 33 -1.58 0.09 11.18
N ARG A 34 -0.31 -0.28 11.42
CA ARG A 34 0.42 -1.23 10.56
C ARG A 34 -0.22 -2.61 10.58
N ARG A 35 -0.53 -3.18 11.75
CA ARG A 35 -1.19 -4.50 11.84
C ARG A 35 -2.53 -4.52 11.10
N LEU A 36 -3.31 -3.46 11.24
CA LEU A 36 -4.60 -3.33 10.56
C LEU A 36 -4.42 -3.26 9.05
N ARG A 37 -3.46 -2.46 8.57
CA ARG A 37 -3.13 -2.33 7.15
C ARG A 37 -2.60 -3.63 6.55
N ASP A 38 -1.70 -4.32 7.25
CA ASP A 38 -1.15 -5.62 6.84
C ASP A 38 -2.28 -6.63 6.63
N TRP A 39 -3.25 -6.67 7.55
CA TRP A 39 -4.41 -7.56 7.45
C TRP A 39 -5.34 -7.20 6.29
N VAL A 40 -5.66 -5.91 6.10
CA VAL A 40 -6.50 -5.48 4.96
C VAL A 40 -5.82 -5.82 3.63
N TYR A 41 -4.52 -5.55 3.51
CA TYR A 41 -3.79 -5.76 2.25
C TYR A 41 -3.56 -7.25 1.96
N SER A 42 -3.31 -8.09 2.96
CA SER A 42 -3.25 -9.55 2.71
C SER A 42 -4.60 -10.09 2.26
N MET A 43 -5.71 -9.55 2.78
CA MET A 43 -7.03 -9.91 2.27
C MET A 43 -7.22 -9.46 0.83
N ALA A 44 -6.92 -8.21 0.52
CA ALA A 44 -7.06 -7.68 -0.84
C ALA A 44 -6.19 -8.46 -1.84
N VAL A 45 -4.91 -8.69 -1.54
CA VAL A 45 -3.95 -9.29 -2.47
C VAL A 45 -4.02 -10.82 -2.46
N ASP A 46 -3.82 -11.46 -1.31
CA ASP A 46 -3.64 -12.91 -1.26
C ASP A 46 -4.95 -13.67 -1.45
N ARG A 47 -6.06 -13.13 -0.94
CA ARG A 47 -7.36 -13.80 -1.02
C ARG A 47 -8.15 -13.42 -2.26
N PHE A 48 -8.15 -12.15 -2.64
CA PHE A 48 -8.98 -11.65 -3.75
C PHE A 48 -8.19 -11.35 -5.02
N GLY A 49 -6.86 -11.49 -5.02
CA GLY A 49 -6.03 -11.23 -6.20
C GLY A 49 -6.02 -9.75 -6.62
N GLY A 50 -6.36 -8.85 -5.70
CA GLY A 50 -6.42 -7.41 -5.93
C GLY A 50 -5.05 -6.71 -5.80
N SER A 51 -5.09 -5.38 -5.84
CA SER A 51 -3.91 -4.54 -5.62
C SER A 51 -3.91 -3.95 -4.21
N PHE A 52 -2.72 -3.85 -3.60
CA PHE A 52 -2.53 -3.09 -2.35
C PHE A 52 -2.60 -1.56 -2.56
N SER A 53 -2.54 -1.11 -3.82
CA SER A 53 -2.74 0.30 -4.19
C SER A 53 -3.28 0.37 -5.62
N ALA A 54 -4.54 0.77 -5.76
CA ALA A 54 -5.19 0.89 -7.06
C ALA A 54 -4.76 2.18 -7.80
N GLU A 55 -4.80 3.33 -7.10
CA GLU A 55 -4.58 4.65 -7.71
C GLU A 55 -3.61 5.58 -6.95
N HIS A 56 -3.41 5.35 -5.64
CA HIS A 56 -2.60 6.25 -4.81
C HIS A 56 -1.08 6.02 -4.92
N GLY A 57 -0.66 5.15 -5.83
CA GLY A 57 0.73 4.77 -6.01
C GLY A 57 1.33 4.15 -4.76
N VAL A 58 2.65 4.20 -4.65
CA VAL A 58 3.33 3.47 -3.57
C VAL A 58 3.93 4.41 -2.52
N GLY A 59 4.91 5.24 -2.89
CA GLY A 59 5.62 6.12 -1.96
C GLY A 59 6.18 5.40 -0.73
N ARG A 60 6.58 6.15 0.31
CA ARG A 60 7.12 5.54 1.55
C ARG A 60 6.11 4.68 2.29
N LYS A 61 4.83 5.09 2.27
CA LYS A 61 3.79 4.45 3.07
C LYS A 61 3.49 3.03 2.59
N ASN A 62 3.58 2.77 1.27
CA ASN A 62 3.33 1.45 0.72
C ASN A 62 4.61 0.69 0.30
N GLN A 63 5.80 1.21 0.60
CA GLN A 63 7.06 0.61 0.14
C GLN A 63 7.19 -0.86 0.55
N ALA A 64 6.90 -1.17 1.81
CA ALA A 64 6.97 -2.55 2.32
C ALA A 64 6.02 -3.51 1.56
N TYR A 65 4.86 -3.02 1.10
CA TYR A 65 3.88 -3.83 0.37
C TYR A 65 4.26 -3.99 -1.10
N TYR A 66 4.90 -3.00 -1.70
CA TYR A 66 5.54 -3.19 -2.99
C TYR A 66 6.66 -4.23 -2.91
N ASP A 67 7.46 -4.18 -1.85
CA ASP A 67 8.52 -5.18 -1.65
C ASP A 67 7.95 -6.59 -1.46
N LEU A 68 6.79 -6.70 -0.80
CA LEU A 68 6.13 -7.97 -0.55
C LEU A 68 5.38 -8.52 -1.77
N TYR A 69 4.53 -7.71 -2.40
CA TYR A 69 3.55 -8.16 -3.39
C TYR A 69 3.97 -7.94 -4.85
N THR A 70 4.99 -7.11 -5.11
CA THR A 70 5.47 -6.90 -6.48
C THR A 70 6.49 -7.96 -6.88
N GLN A 71 6.24 -8.59 -8.03
CA GLN A 71 7.14 -9.55 -8.64
C GLN A 71 8.56 -9.00 -8.81
N LYS A 72 9.57 -9.82 -8.51
CA LYS A 72 10.98 -9.40 -8.50
C LYS A 72 11.41 -8.72 -9.83
N LYS A 73 11.03 -9.29 -10.98
CA LYS A 73 11.36 -8.73 -12.30
C LYS A 73 10.83 -7.31 -12.52
N HIS A 74 9.67 -6.95 -11.97
CA HIS A 74 9.14 -5.59 -12.07
C HIS A 74 9.96 -4.61 -11.21
N LYS A 75 10.45 -5.08 -10.06
CA LYS A 75 11.34 -4.30 -9.18
C LYS A 75 12.70 -4.08 -9.83
N ASP A 76 13.25 -5.12 -10.46
CA ASP A 76 14.52 -5.03 -11.18
C ASP A 76 14.42 -4.02 -12.35
N LEU A 77 13.31 -4.04 -13.10
CA LEU A 77 13.05 -3.07 -14.16
C LEU A 77 12.93 -1.64 -13.62
N ALA A 78 12.19 -1.44 -12.52
CA ALA A 78 12.05 -0.13 -11.89
C ALA A 78 13.40 0.43 -11.42
N ALA A 79 14.21 -0.40 -10.76
CA ALA A 79 15.57 -0.05 -10.34
C ALA A 79 16.46 0.33 -11.53
N GLY A 80 16.42 -0.47 -12.60
CA GLY A 80 17.17 -0.21 -13.83
C GLY A 80 16.76 1.11 -14.49
N LEU A 81 15.46 1.38 -14.61
CA LEU A 81 14.95 2.62 -15.19
C LEU A 81 15.39 3.84 -14.38
N LYS A 82 15.31 3.76 -13.05
CA LYS A 82 15.85 4.81 -12.17
C LYS A 82 17.34 5.01 -12.49
N GLN A 83 18.14 3.96 -12.47
CA GLN A 83 19.58 4.09 -12.65
C GLN A 83 19.96 4.73 -14.00
N LEU A 84 19.24 4.39 -15.06
CA LEU A 84 19.49 4.90 -16.42
C LEU A 84 19.11 6.37 -16.60
N THR A 85 17.99 6.79 -15.99
CA THR A 85 17.41 8.13 -16.24
C THR A 85 17.74 9.15 -15.16
N SER A 86 18.04 8.64 -13.96
CA SER A 86 17.91 9.24 -12.63
C SER A 86 19.11 9.03 -11.71
N PRO A 87 20.39 8.86 -12.10
CA PRO A 87 21.41 8.18 -11.30
C PRO A 87 21.69 8.77 -9.90
N GLY A 88 21.42 10.05 -9.66
CA GLY A 88 21.59 10.71 -8.35
C GLY A 88 20.56 10.28 -7.27
N HIS A 89 20.77 10.72 -6.03
CA HIS A 89 19.89 10.39 -4.89
C HIS A 89 18.72 11.38 -4.72
N LEU A 90 18.74 12.51 -5.42
CA LEU A 90 17.67 13.50 -5.41
C LEU A 90 16.39 12.88 -6.00
N GLY A 91 15.31 12.89 -5.22
CA GLY A 91 14.01 12.34 -5.63
C GLY A 91 13.82 10.83 -5.43
N SER A 92 14.84 10.09 -4.97
CA SER A 92 14.70 8.66 -4.68
C SER A 92 14.07 8.45 -3.29
N VAL A 93 12.92 7.78 -3.24
CA VAL A 93 12.24 7.42 -1.98
C VAL A 93 12.10 5.89 -1.79
N CYS A 94 12.90 5.17 -2.60
CA CYS A 94 13.04 3.74 -2.90
C CYS A 94 11.89 3.09 -3.68
N PHE A 95 12.23 2.50 -4.83
CA PHE A 95 11.46 1.54 -5.65
C PHE A 95 12.46 0.65 -6.41
N GLY A 96 12.85 -0.46 -5.78
CA GLY A 96 13.96 -1.31 -6.21
C GLY A 96 15.16 -1.17 -5.28
#